data_AF-A0A085LXT8-F1
#
_entry.id   AF-A0A085LXT8-F1
#
_cell.length_a   1.000
_cell.length_b   1.000
_cell.length_c   1.000
_cell.angle_alpha   90.00
_cell.angle_beta   90.00
_cell.angle_gamma   90.00
#
_symmetry.space_group_name_H-M   'P 1'
#
loop_
_entity.id
_entity.type
_entity.pdbx_description
1 polymer ?
#
loop_
_entity_poly.entity_id
_entity_poly.type
_entity_poly.pdbx_seq_one_letter_code
_entity_poly.pdbx_strand_id
1 'polypeptide(L)'
;MRGILSGVIDRAINLSSPEYLQPELNYIRKIFYKNNYLRSFIDRVFQYKLRNRGSRKPNTLHNPCVVFPYVARLGEKIIRLGRQLGFRLFFKSSPNVRSILRKDKSKIPSNKRTGVVYAVERACSGIYIGETGNTLEHTFKEHMDKLTSYKNAKTILNNGSSPTAQRGRPILNARATMEKAIPASAVVEHAARCDEPLQKKVLCYENNIRLRRIKEALYIRHNMTYNQDQGAEISELWAKIVTH
;
A
#
# COMPACT_ATOMS: atom_id res chain seq x y z
N MET A 1 -28.61 -19.01 -22.57
CA MET A 1 -28.86 -18.29 -23.85
C MET A 1 -29.39 -16.87 -23.69
N ARG A 2 -30.44 -16.61 -22.87
CA ARG A 2 -30.95 -15.24 -22.62
C ARG A 2 -29.87 -14.23 -22.17
N GLY A 3 -28.88 -14.69 -21.40
CA GLY A 3 -27.74 -13.85 -20.98
C GLY A 3 -26.86 -13.36 -22.13
N ILE A 4 -26.68 -14.15 -23.19
CA ILE A 4 -25.84 -13.77 -24.34
C ILE A 4 -26.53 -12.66 -25.14
N LEU A 5 -27.79 -12.88 -25.53
CA LEU A 5 -28.59 -11.88 -26.24
C LEU A 5 -28.74 -10.60 -25.41
N SER A 6 -29.01 -10.75 -24.11
CA SER A 6 -29.05 -9.62 -23.16
C SER A 6 -27.74 -8.84 -23.17
N GLY A 7 -26.60 -9.51 -23.03
CA GLY A 7 -25.29 -8.85 -22.96
C GLY A 7 -24.91 -8.16 -24.27
N VAL A 8 -25.25 -8.74 -25.42
CA VAL A 8 -25.03 -8.12 -26.73
C VAL A 8 -25.87 -6.85 -26.88
N ILE A 9 -27.15 -6.90 -26.51
CA ILE A 9 -28.04 -5.73 -26.51
C ILE A 9 -27.51 -4.65 -25.54
N ASP A 10 -27.11 -5.04 -24.33
CA ASP A 10 -26.58 -4.10 -23.34
C ASP A 10 -25.31 -3.40 -23.85
N ARG A 11 -24.43 -4.12 -24.57
CA ARG A 11 -23.24 -3.51 -25.19
C ARG A 11 -23.59 -2.54 -26.30
N ALA A 12 -24.49 -2.91 -27.21
CA ALA A 12 -24.94 -2.01 -28.28
C ALA A 12 -25.54 -0.71 -27.70
N ILE A 13 -26.34 -0.82 -26.65
CA ILE A 13 -26.95 0.35 -25.99
C ILE A 13 -25.90 1.27 -25.36
N ASN A 14 -24.87 0.70 -24.73
CA ASN A 14 -23.90 1.47 -23.95
C ASN A 14 -22.68 1.96 -24.76
N LEU A 15 -22.38 1.33 -25.89
CA LEU A 15 -21.15 1.59 -26.66
C LEU A 15 -21.41 2.19 -28.04
N SER A 16 -22.60 2.01 -28.63
CA SER A 16 -22.89 2.54 -29.96
C SER A 16 -23.29 4.02 -29.90
N SER A 17 -22.79 4.82 -30.86
CA SER A 17 -23.25 6.19 -31.06
C SER A 17 -24.75 6.24 -31.42
N PRO A 18 -25.46 7.35 -31.14
CA PRO A 18 -26.89 7.47 -31.38
C PRO A 18 -27.29 7.18 -32.83
N GLU A 19 -26.45 7.56 -33.81
CA GLU A 19 -26.73 7.36 -35.23
C GLU A 19 -26.66 5.89 -35.66
N TYR A 20 -25.81 5.09 -35.02
CA TYR A 20 -25.58 3.68 -35.37
C TYR A 20 -26.32 2.68 -34.50
N LEU A 21 -27.01 3.14 -33.46
CA LEU A 21 -27.67 2.26 -32.49
C LEU A 21 -28.80 1.43 -33.12
N GLN A 22 -29.67 2.03 -33.94
CA GLN A 22 -30.76 1.29 -34.59
C GLN A 22 -30.26 0.29 -35.63
N PRO A 23 -29.31 0.65 -36.53
CA PRO A 23 -28.64 -0.31 -37.41
C PRO A 23 -28.04 -1.51 -36.65
N GLU A 24 -27.32 -1.26 -35.55
CA GLU A 24 -26.68 -2.30 -34.74
C GLU A 24 -27.72 -3.24 -34.10
N LEU A 25 -28.80 -2.70 -33.52
CA LEU A 25 -29.87 -3.51 -32.94
C LEU A 25 -30.57 -4.39 -33.99
N ASN A 26 -30.76 -3.87 -35.21
CA ASN A 26 -31.30 -4.64 -36.32
C ASN A 26 -30.34 -5.73 -36.81
N TYR A 27 -29.04 -5.43 -36.84
CA TYR A 27 -28.00 -6.39 -37.18
C TYR A 27 -27.95 -7.54 -36.17
N ILE A 28 -28.01 -7.23 -34.87
CA ILE A 28 -28.10 -8.22 -33.79
C ILE A 28 -29.32 -9.11 -34.01
N ARG A 29 -30.50 -8.52 -34.25
CA ARG A 29 -31.74 -9.30 -34.49
C ARG A 29 -31.57 -10.27 -35.66
N LYS A 30 -30.95 -9.81 -36.76
CA LYS A 30 -30.67 -10.62 -37.96
C LYS A 30 -29.70 -11.78 -37.69
N ILE A 31 -28.64 -11.56 -36.91
CA ILE A 31 -27.70 -12.63 -36.54
C ILE A 31 -28.39 -13.72 -35.74
N PHE A 32 -29.18 -13.34 -34.73
CA PHE A 32 -29.86 -14.33 -33.89
C PHE A 32 -30.94 -15.10 -34.66
N TYR A 33 -31.63 -14.47 -35.63
CA TYR A 33 -32.50 -15.19 -36.55
C TYR A 33 -31.75 -16.21 -37.43
N LYS A 34 -30.59 -15.83 -37.98
CA LYS A 34 -29.76 -16.74 -38.78
C LYS A 34 -29.25 -17.94 -37.99
N ASN A 35 -29.07 -17.79 -36.68
CA ASN A 35 -28.68 -18.88 -35.79
C ASN A 35 -29.87 -19.68 -35.25
N ASN A 36 -31.03 -19.65 -35.93
CA ASN A 36 -32.22 -20.44 -35.62
C ASN A 36 -32.81 -20.22 -34.22
N TYR A 37 -32.60 -19.04 -33.61
CA TYR A 37 -33.28 -18.68 -32.37
C TYR A 37 -34.73 -18.28 -32.66
N LEU A 38 -35.67 -18.74 -31.81
CA LEU A 38 -37.10 -18.40 -31.90
C LEU A 38 -37.33 -16.89 -31.92
N ARG A 39 -38.14 -16.41 -32.87
CA ARG A 39 -38.41 -14.97 -33.02
C ARG A 39 -39.09 -14.37 -31.80
N SER A 40 -40.11 -15.05 -31.29
CA SER A 40 -40.83 -14.68 -30.08
C SER A 40 -39.92 -14.53 -28.85
N PHE A 41 -38.88 -15.35 -28.75
CA PHE A 41 -37.88 -15.25 -27.69
C PHE A 41 -37.02 -13.98 -27.85
N ILE A 42 -36.54 -13.69 -29.06
CA ILE A 42 -35.72 -12.52 -29.34
C ILE A 42 -36.52 -11.24 -29.06
N ASP A 43 -37.72 -11.13 -29.61
CA ASP A 43 -38.57 -9.94 -29.48
C ASP A 43 -38.93 -9.67 -28.01
N ARG A 44 -39.22 -10.72 -27.23
CA ARG A 44 -39.46 -10.61 -25.79
C ARG A 44 -38.24 -10.06 -25.04
N VAL A 45 -37.02 -10.48 -25.39
CA VAL A 45 -35.79 -9.98 -24.76
C VAL A 45 -35.51 -8.54 -25.16
N PHE A 46 -35.69 -8.19 -26.43
CA PHE A 46 -35.56 -6.82 -26.93
C PHE A 46 -36.54 -5.87 -26.23
N GLN A 47 -37.83 -6.23 -26.18
CA GLN A 47 -38.87 -5.43 -25.50
C GLN A 47 -38.54 -5.22 -24.03
N TYR A 48 -38.18 -6.29 -23.31
CA TYR A 48 -37.80 -6.20 -21.91
C TYR A 48 -36.61 -5.24 -21.69
N LYS A 49 -35.60 -5.29 -22.56
CA LYS A 49 -34.40 -4.46 -22.45
C LYS A 49 -34.61 -3.00 -22.84
N LEU A 50 -35.37 -2.74 -23.90
CA LEU A 50 -35.72 -1.39 -24.34
C LEU A 50 -36.60 -0.69 -23.31
N ARG A 51 -37.57 -1.40 -22.71
CA ARG A 51 -38.47 -0.84 -21.68
C ARG A 51 -37.76 -0.52 -20.37
N ASN A 52 -36.80 -1.35 -19.95
CA ASN A 52 -36.11 -1.19 -18.66
C ASN A 52 -34.86 -0.31 -18.70
N ARG A 53 -34.59 0.41 -19.81
CA ARG A 53 -33.44 1.33 -19.97
C ARG A 53 -33.37 2.41 -18.88
N GLY A 54 -34.52 2.82 -18.34
CA GLY A 54 -34.62 3.86 -17.30
C GLY A 54 -34.40 3.36 -15.86
N SER A 55 -34.36 2.04 -15.63
CA SER A 55 -34.05 1.49 -14.30
C SER A 55 -32.54 1.51 -14.04
N ARG A 56 -31.96 2.71 -14.08
CA ARG A 56 -30.61 2.92 -13.55
C ARG A 56 -30.63 2.37 -12.13
N LYS A 57 -29.76 1.37 -11.88
CA LYS A 57 -29.36 1.05 -10.51
C LYS A 57 -29.04 2.39 -9.83
N PRO A 58 -29.48 2.61 -8.57
CA PRO A 58 -29.21 3.87 -7.88
C PRO A 58 -27.74 4.26 -8.05
N ASN A 59 -27.47 5.56 -8.18
CA ASN A 59 -26.13 6.13 -8.39
C ASN A 59 -25.18 5.72 -7.24
N THR A 60 -24.68 4.49 -7.31
CA THR A 60 -23.76 3.83 -6.37
C THR A 60 -22.32 4.28 -6.57
N LEU A 61 -22.09 5.33 -7.38
CA LEU A 61 -20.78 5.95 -7.58
C LEU A 61 -20.29 6.65 -6.31
N HIS A 62 -21.19 7.12 -5.44
CA HIS A 62 -20.83 7.84 -4.21
C HIS A 62 -20.82 6.96 -2.95
N ASN A 63 -21.16 5.67 -3.06
CA ASN A 63 -21.21 4.80 -1.89
C ASN A 63 -19.79 4.39 -1.48
N PRO A 64 -19.42 4.51 -0.18
CA PRO A 64 -18.13 4.06 0.31
C PRO A 64 -17.93 2.57 -0.02
N CYS A 65 -16.70 2.23 -0.41
CA CYS A 65 -16.34 0.92 -0.90
C CYS A 65 -15.42 0.22 0.11
N VAL A 66 -15.80 -0.98 0.53
CA VAL A 66 -15.05 -1.77 1.51
C VAL A 66 -14.67 -3.12 0.90
N VAL A 67 -13.43 -3.56 1.16
CA VAL A 67 -12.87 -4.79 0.61
C VAL A 67 -12.52 -5.76 1.73
N PHE A 68 -13.08 -6.96 1.71
CA PHE A 68 -12.83 -8.00 2.71
C PHE A 68 -12.33 -9.31 2.06
N PRO A 69 -11.64 -10.19 2.78
CA PRO A 69 -11.51 -11.58 2.34
C PRO A 69 -12.89 -12.25 2.28
N TYR A 70 -13.15 -13.04 1.25
CA TYR A 70 -14.40 -13.82 1.18
C TYR A 70 -14.40 -14.94 2.22
N VAL A 71 -15.42 -14.95 3.07
CA VAL A 71 -15.71 -16.04 4.01
C VAL A 71 -17.12 -16.51 3.72
N ALA A 72 -17.29 -17.78 3.37
CA ALA A 72 -18.59 -18.35 3.05
C ALA A 72 -19.60 -18.13 4.18
N ARG A 73 -20.86 -17.83 3.84
CA ARG A 73 -21.99 -17.53 4.75
C ARG A 73 -21.89 -16.18 5.46
N LEU A 74 -20.70 -15.72 5.80
CA LEU A 74 -20.47 -14.41 6.40
C LEU A 74 -20.47 -13.31 5.32
N GLY A 75 -19.79 -13.55 4.20
CA GLY A 75 -19.70 -12.62 3.09
C GLY A 75 -21.08 -12.20 2.59
N GLU A 76 -21.99 -13.13 2.35
CA GLU A 76 -23.35 -12.84 1.86
C GLU A 76 -24.17 -12.04 2.88
N LYS A 77 -23.93 -12.23 4.17
CA LYS A 77 -24.57 -11.43 5.23
C LYS A 77 -24.04 -10.00 5.19
N ILE A 78 -22.72 -9.82 5.08
CA ILE A 78 -22.11 -8.48 5.00
C ILE A 78 -22.52 -7.76 3.72
N ILE A 79 -22.67 -8.45 2.57
CA ILE A 79 -23.22 -7.84 1.34
C ILE A 79 -24.62 -7.28 1.59
N ARG A 80 -25.47 -8.06 2.26
CA ARG A 80 -26.85 -7.64 2.59
C ARG A 80 -26.85 -6.42 3.51
N LEU A 81 -26.02 -6.43 4.55
CA LEU A 81 -25.82 -5.28 5.43
C LEU A 81 -25.31 -4.07 4.67
N GLY A 82 -24.33 -4.23 3.77
CA GLY A 82 -23.80 -3.14 2.96
C GLY A 82 -24.87 -2.47 2.09
N ARG A 83 -25.79 -3.26 1.51
CA ARG A 83 -26.92 -2.72 0.75
C ARG A 83 -27.88 -1.90 1.62
N GLN A 84 -28.11 -2.33 2.86
CA GLN A 84 -28.98 -1.62 3.81
C GLN A 84 -28.32 -0.34 4.34
N LEU A 85 -27.03 -0.41 4.65
CA LEU A 85 -26.25 0.66 5.25
C LEU A 85 -25.60 1.63 4.23
N GLY A 86 -25.82 1.39 2.94
CA GLY A 86 -25.35 2.29 1.88
C GLY A 86 -23.87 2.17 1.51
N PHE A 87 -23.19 1.05 1.81
CA PHE A 87 -21.81 0.81 1.37
C PHE A 87 -21.69 -0.38 0.41
N ARG A 88 -20.67 -0.35 -0.44
CA ARG A 88 -20.37 -1.42 -1.41
C ARG A 88 -19.34 -2.35 -0.81
N LEU A 89 -19.63 -3.64 -0.82
CA LEU A 89 -18.70 -4.67 -0.39
C LEU A 89 -18.11 -5.39 -1.59
N PHE A 90 -16.78 -5.49 -1.64
CA PHE A 90 -16.05 -6.33 -2.57
C PHE A 90 -15.25 -7.37 -1.80
N PHE A 91 -15.00 -8.51 -2.45
CA PHE A 91 -14.15 -9.53 -1.87
C PHE A 91 -12.82 -9.64 -2.58
N LYS A 92 -11.75 -9.76 -1.79
CA LYS A 92 -10.48 -10.29 -2.27
C LYS A 92 -10.55 -11.80 -2.28
N SER A 93 -10.12 -12.39 -3.40
CA SER A 93 -9.86 -13.82 -3.49
C SER A 93 -8.68 -14.20 -2.60
N SER A 94 -8.69 -15.45 -2.12
CA SER A 94 -7.53 -16.04 -1.47
C SER A 94 -6.33 -16.09 -2.43
N PRO A 95 -5.09 -16.23 -1.92
CA PRO A 95 -3.92 -16.45 -2.77
C PRO A 95 -4.19 -17.56 -3.79
N ASN A 96 -3.82 -17.32 -5.04
CA ASN A 96 -4.07 -18.30 -6.09
C ASN A 96 -3.23 -19.57 -5.86
N VAL A 97 -3.73 -20.73 -6.30
CA VAL A 97 -3.04 -22.03 -6.14
C VAL A 97 -1.60 -21.96 -6.67
N ARG A 98 -1.38 -21.22 -7.76
CA ARG A 98 -0.05 -20.99 -8.33
C ARG A 98 0.89 -20.33 -7.31
N SER A 99 0.45 -19.33 -6.56
CA SER A 99 1.25 -18.64 -5.54
C SER A 99 1.54 -19.51 -4.31
N ILE A 100 0.69 -20.50 -4.03
CA ILE A 100 0.87 -21.46 -2.94
C ILE A 100 1.84 -22.58 -3.36
N LEU A 101 1.62 -23.15 -4.55
CA LEU A 101 2.35 -24.33 -5.03
C LEU A 101 3.68 -23.98 -5.70
N ARG A 102 3.77 -22.85 -6.42
CA ARG A 102 5.01 -22.49 -7.11
C ARG A 102 6.00 -21.82 -6.17
N LYS A 103 7.12 -22.49 -5.97
CA LYS A 103 8.36 -21.96 -5.38
C LYS A 103 9.45 -21.83 -6.45
N ASP A 104 9.05 -21.63 -7.71
CA ASP A 104 9.94 -21.55 -8.87
C ASP A 104 10.87 -20.32 -8.83
N LYS A 105 10.45 -19.26 -8.14
CA LYS A 105 11.34 -18.12 -7.84
C LYS A 105 12.24 -18.43 -6.65
N SER A 106 13.54 -18.20 -6.84
CA SER A 106 14.52 -18.23 -5.75
C SER A 106 14.08 -17.27 -4.64
N LYS A 107 14.03 -17.77 -3.41
CA LYS A 107 13.66 -16.97 -2.25
C LYS A 107 14.81 -16.01 -1.94
N ILE A 108 14.51 -14.73 -1.87
CA ILE A 108 15.46 -13.75 -1.34
C ILE A 108 15.71 -14.12 0.14
N PRO A 109 16.98 -14.32 0.55
CA PRO A 109 17.30 -14.60 1.94
C PRO A 109 16.83 -13.45 2.82
N SER A 110 16.46 -13.75 4.07
CA SER A 110 15.81 -12.81 4.98
C SER A 110 16.59 -11.49 5.15
N ASN A 111 17.93 -11.56 5.13
CA ASN A 111 18.86 -10.44 5.25
C ASN A 111 19.00 -9.58 3.99
N LYS A 112 18.46 -9.98 2.84
CA LYS A 112 18.49 -9.17 1.60
C LYS A 112 17.12 -8.67 1.19
N ARG A 113 16.11 -8.87 2.03
CA ARG A 113 14.75 -8.43 1.76
C ARG A 113 14.65 -6.93 1.95
N THR A 114 13.93 -6.31 1.02
CA THR A 114 13.57 -4.90 1.03
C THR A 114 12.17 -4.70 1.59
N GLY A 115 11.78 -3.44 1.81
CA GLY A 115 10.44 -3.11 2.28
C GLY A 115 10.22 -3.57 3.72
N VAL A 116 11.04 -3.06 4.63
CA VAL A 116 11.01 -3.44 6.04
C VAL A 116 10.53 -2.29 6.91
N VAL A 117 9.74 -2.63 7.92
CA VAL A 117 9.62 -1.79 9.11
C VAL A 117 10.59 -2.37 10.13
N TYR A 118 11.48 -1.53 10.65
CA TYR A 118 12.57 -1.95 11.52
C TYR A 118 12.59 -1.12 12.80
N ALA A 119 13.21 -1.71 13.82
CA ALA A 119 13.50 -1.09 15.09
C ALA A 119 15.03 -0.90 15.21
N VAL A 120 15.44 0.20 15.82
CA VAL A 120 16.79 0.40 16.36
C VAL A 120 16.63 0.57 17.87
N GLU A 121 17.03 -0.46 18.60
CA GLU A 121 16.94 -0.55 20.04
C GLU A 121 18.25 -0.08 20.67
N ARG A 122 18.12 0.53 21.85
CA ARG A 122 19.24 0.96 22.71
C ARG A 122 18.83 0.80 24.17
N ALA A 123 19.79 0.55 25.07
CA ALA A 123 19.46 0.26 26.46
C ALA A 123 18.96 1.50 27.24
N CYS A 124 19.42 2.70 26.89
CA CYS A 124 19.14 3.90 27.69
C CYS A 124 17.75 4.58 27.49
N SER A 125 17.03 4.38 26.39
CA SER A 125 15.92 5.32 26.05
C SER A 125 14.92 4.85 24.99
N GLY A 126 14.68 3.55 24.91
CA GLY A 126 13.61 2.99 24.07
C GLY A 126 14.03 2.71 22.64
N ILE A 127 13.05 2.73 21.72
CA ILE A 127 13.19 2.14 20.40
C ILE A 127 12.93 3.19 19.32
N TYR A 128 13.80 3.32 18.32
CA TYR A 128 13.46 4.04 17.09
C TYR A 128 12.81 3.09 16.11
N ILE A 129 11.72 3.52 15.48
CA ILE A 129 10.99 2.72 14.51
C ILE A 129 10.98 3.46 13.17
N GLY A 130 11.38 2.78 12.10
CA GLY A 130 11.41 3.36 10.77
C GLY A 130 10.95 2.40 9.68
N GLU A 131 10.48 2.95 8.56
CA GLU A 131 10.34 2.20 7.31
C GLU A 131 11.53 2.39 6.37
N THR A 132 11.84 1.38 5.57
CA THR A 132 12.75 1.54 4.44
C THR A 132 12.33 0.68 3.25
N GLY A 133 12.48 1.26 2.06
CA GLY A 133 12.41 0.54 0.78
C GLY A 133 13.70 -0.23 0.45
N ASN A 134 14.80 0.05 1.14
CA ASN A 134 16.08 -0.63 0.97
C ASN A 134 16.20 -1.84 1.92
N THR A 135 17.36 -2.48 1.95
CA THR A 135 17.66 -3.50 2.97
C THR A 135 17.94 -2.84 4.32
N LEU A 136 17.69 -3.55 5.41
CA LEU A 136 17.96 -3.04 6.76
C LEU A 136 19.46 -2.73 6.95
N GLU A 137 20.34 -3.54 6.36
CA GLU A 137 21.78 -3.36 6.40
C GLU A 137 22.19 -2.04 5.75
N HIS A 138 21.60 -1.70 4.61
CA HIS A 138 21.89 -0.46 3.91
C HIS A 138 21.46 0.75 4.74
N THR A 139 20.20 0.80 5.16
CA THR A 139 19.68 1.93 5.93
C THR A 139 20.37 2.09 7.29
N PHE A 140 20.70 0.98 7.95
CA PHE A 140 21.48 1.05 9.18
C PHE A 140 22.90 1.58 8.95
N LYS A 141 23.55 1.20 7.84
CA LYS A 141 24.84 1.73 7.47
C LYS A 141 24.78 3.24 7.22
N GLU A 142 23.74 3.74 6.56
CA GLU A 142 23.54 5.18 6.36
C GLU A 142 23.50 5.94 7.70
N HIS A 143 22.77 5.41 8.69
CA HIS A 143 22.77 5.97 10.05
C HIS A 143 24.17 5.96 10.68
N MET A 144 24.90 4.84 10.55
CA MET A 144 26.24 4.70 11.13
C MET A 144 27.27 5.61 10.44
N ASP A 145 27.18 5.80 9.13
CA ASP A 145 28.08 6.68 8.38
C ASP A 145 27.88 8.15 8.81
N LYS A 146 26.62 8.57 9.05
CA LYS A 146 26.31 9.90 9.60
C LYS A 146 26.79 10.05 11.03
N LEU A 147 26.59 9.04 11.88
CA LEU A 147 27.07 9.05 13.26
C LEU A 147 28.61 9.09 13.33
N THR A 148 29.29 8.33 12.46
CA THR A 148 30.75 8.35 12.35
C THR A 148 31.25 9.72 11.90
N SER A 149 30.58 10.33 10.92
CA SER A 149 30.89 11.69 10.47
C SER A 149 30.73 12.70 11.60
N TYR A 150 29.68 12.56 12.42
CA TYR A 150 29.47 13.38 13.62
C TYR A 150 30.58 13.18 14.66
N LYS A 151 30.92 11.93 15.01
CA LYS A 151 31.97 11.61 16.00
C LYS A 151 33.34 12.13 15.55
N ASN A 152 33.68 11.98 14.27
CA ASN A 152 34.90 12.52 13.69
C ASN A 152 34.95 14.05 13.77
N ALA A 153 33.84 14.74 13.45
CA ALA A 153 33.77 16.19 13.58
C ALA A 153 33.86 16.66 15.04
N LYS A 154 33.21 15.95 15.98
CA LYS A 154 33.26 16.24 17.41
C LYS A 154 34.68 16.09 17.98
N THR A 155 35.39 15.04 17.60
CA THR A 155 36.80 14.84 18.02
C THR A 155 37.73 15.92 17.48
N ILE A 156 37.54 16.36 16.23
CA ILE A 156 38.30 17.48 15.63
C ILE A 156 38.11 18.77 16.44
N LEU A 157 36.86 19.10 16.80
CA LEU A 157 36.58 20.29 17.61
C LEU A 157 37.18 20.20 19.02
N ASN A 158 37.08 19.03 19.66
CA ASN A 158 37.59 18.84 21.02
C ASN A 158 39.12 18.86 21.09
N ASN A 159 39.80 18.30 20.08
CA ASN A 159 41.25 18.15 20.09
C ASN A 159 41.99 19.32 19.43
N GLY A 160 41.29 20.35 18.96
CA GLY A 160 41.87 21.52 18.28
C GLY A 160 42.70 21.20 17.02
N SER A 161 42.55 19.98 16.49
CA SER A 161 43.40 19.46 15.42
C SER A 161 42.89 19.93 14.07
N SER A 162 43.63 20.81 13.37
CA SER A 162 43.32 21.18 11.99
C SER A 162 43.36 19.92 11.10
N PRO A 163 42.32 19.60 10.32
CA PRO A 163 42.32 18.41 9.49
C PRO A 163 43.42 18.51 8.44
N THR A 164 44.37 17.58 8.46
CA THR A 164 45.40 17.46 7.41
C THR A 164 44.72 17.13 6.08
N ALA A 165 44.79 18.06 5.13
CA ALA A 165 44.27 17.87 3.78
C ALA A 165 45.02 16.72 3.10
N GLN A 166 44.38 15.58 2.92
CA GLN A 166 44.83 14.59 1.93
C GLN A 166 44.50 15.14 0.53
N ARG A 167 45.45 15.02 -0.41
CA ARG A 167 45.36 15.56 -1.77
C ARG A 167 43.97 15.32 -2.38
N GLY A 168 43.29 16.42 -2.73
CA GLY A 168 41.99 16.41 -3.43
C GLY A 168 40.74 16.39 -2.56
N ARG A 169 40.84 16.29 -1.22
CA ARG A 169 39.67 16.29 -0.32
C ARG A 169 39.49 17.66 0.36
N PRO A 170 38.30 18.29 0.28
CA PRO A 170 38.03 19.54 0.97
C PRO A 170 38.25 19.44 2.48
N ILE A 171 38.77 20.51 3.07
CA ILE A 171 38.88 20.67 4.53
C ILE A 171 37.48 20.54 5.14
N LEU A 172 37.30 19.58 6.04
CA LEU A 172 36.02 19.34 6.70
C LEU A 172 35.73 20.49 7.68
N ASN A 173 34.68 21.27 7.43
CA ASN A 173 34.15 22.18 8.45
C ASN A 173 33.44 21.33 9.51
N ALA A 174 34.12 21.10 10.64
CA ALA A 174 33.65 20.21 11.69
C ALA A 174 32.30 20.66 12.27
N ARG A 175 32.14 21.97 12.53
CA ARG A 175 30.88 22.52 13.07
C ARG A 175 29.71 22.32 12.11
N ALA A 176 29.88 22.71 10.85
CA ALA A 176 28.86 22.52 9.81
C ALA A 176 28.52 21.02 9.60
N THR A 177 29.51 20.14 9.74
CA THR A 177 29.30 18.69 9.64
C THR A 177 28.44 18.15 10.78
N MET A 178 28.67 18.60 12.00
CA MET A 178 27.86 18.22 13.15
C MET A 178 26.42 18.74 13.03
N GLU A 179 26.27 20.02 12.66
CA GLU A 179 24.97 20.67 12.45
C GLU A 179 24.15 19.96 11.36
N LYS A 180 24.81 19.41 10.33
CA LYS A 180 24.15 18.61 9.28
C LYS A 180 23.86 17.17 9.71
N ALA A 181 24.70 16.57 10.55
CA ALA A 181 24.58 15.16 10.92
C ALA A 181 23.48 14.90 11.95
N ILE A 182 23.34 15.77 12.96
CA ILE A 182 22.33 15.62 14.02
C ILE A 182 20.90 15.48 13.47
N PRO A 183 20.38 16.38 12.62
CA PRO A 183 19.00 16.30 12.14
C PRO A 183 18.81 15.26 11.01
N ALA A 184 19.85 14.52 10.62
CA ALA A 184 19.74 13.55 9.53
C ALA A 184 18.83 12.37 9.88
N SER A 185 18.76 12.00 11.16
CA SER A 185 17.84 10.99 11.68
C SER A 185 17.76 11.09 13.19
N ALA A 186 16.59 10.75 13.77
CA ALA A 186 16.41 10.56 15.20
C ALA A 186 17.42 9.56 15.80
N VAL A 187 17.86 8.56 15.03
CA VAL A 187 18.92 7.63 15.45
C VAL A 187 20.24 8.36 15.68
N VAL A 188 20.62 9.26 14.76
CA VAL A 188 21.90 10.00 14.83
C VAL A 188 21.85 11.05 15.93
N GLU A 189 20.75 11.81 16.02
CA GLU A 189 20.56 12.78 17.12
C GLU A 189 20.68 12.09 18.48
N HIS A 190 19.99 10.97 18.65
CA HIS A 190 20.02 10.24 19.90
C HIS A 190 21.41 9.62 20.18
N ALA A 191 22.02 9.01 19.17
CA ALA A 191 23.35 8.41 19.27
C ALA A 191 24.49 9.42 19.43
N ALA A 192 24.27 10.70 19.14
CA ALA A 192 25.21 11.77 19.43
C ALA A 192 25.28 12.11 20.94
N ARG A 193 24.21 11.82 21.70
CA ARG A 193 24.06 12.15 23.12
C ARG A 193 24.37 10.99 24.07
N CYS A 194 24.47 9.77 23.56
CA CYS A 194 24.77 8.57 24.34
C CYS A 194 25.67 7.64 23.52
N ASP A 195 26.58 6.91 24.16
CA ASP A 195 27.58 6.05 23.51
C ASP A 195 27.28 4.55 23.55
N GLU A 196 26.08 4.17 23.99
CA GLU A 196 25.67 2.77 24.03
C GLU A 196 25.53 2.13 22.63
N PRO A 197 25.74 0.81 22.51
CA PRO A 197 25.62 0.09 21.24
C PRO A 197 24.17 0.12 20.72
N LEU A 198 24.03 0.26 19.40
CA LEU A 198 22.75 0.22 18.71
C LEU A 198 22.48 -1.18 18.17
N GLN A 199 21.29 -1.71 18.45
CA GLN A 199 20.86 -3.01 17.95
C GLN A 199 19.72 -2.84 16.95
N LYS A 200 19.86 -3.38 15.74
CA LYS A 200 18.83 -3.30 14.70
C LYS A 200 18.02 -4.59 14.64
N LYS A 201 16.71 -4.45 14.44
CA LYS A 201 15.77 -5.58 14.38
C LYS A 201 14.71 -5.34 13.31
N VAL A 202 14.37 -6.38 12.55
CA VAL A 202 13.22 -6.32 11.63
C VAL A 202 11.95 -6.58 12.43
N LEU A 203 10.99 -5.65 12.37
CA LEU A 203 9.66 -5.83 12.98
C LEU A 203 8.72 -6.56 12.01
N CYS A 204 8.66 -6.11 10.76
CA CYS A 204 7.85 -6.78 9.73
C CYS A 204 8.31 -6.45 8.30
N TYR A 205 7.83 -7.25 7.35
CA TYR A 205 8.02 -7.04 5.91
C TYR A 205 6.73 -6.54 5.26
N GLU A 206 6.83 -5.52 4.43
CA GLU A 206 5.73 -4.95 3.65
C GLU A 206 6.26 -4.25 2.38
N ASN A 207 6.00 -4.85 1.22
CA ASN A 207 6.47 -4.29 -0.05
C ASN A 207 5.62 -3.10 -0.51
N ASN A 208 4.35 -3.03 -0.09
CA ASN A 208 3.49 -1.91 -0.44
C ASN A 208 3.85 -0.69 0.43
N ILE A 209 4.41 0.36 -0.19
CA ILE A 209 4.87 1.56 0.52
C ILE A 209 3.78 2.19 1.41
N ARG A 210 2.53 2.22 0.96
CA ARG A 210 1.42 2.81 1.72
C ARG A 210 1.11 1.99 2.96
N LEU A 211 1.03 0.67 2.81
CA LEU A 211 0.81 -0.23 3.95
C LEU A 211 2.00 -0.23 4.90
N ARG A 212 3.22 -0.09 4.38
CA ARG A 212 4.43 -0.06 5.19
C ARG A 212 4.48 1.16 6.10
N ARG A 213 4.15 2.35 5.56
CA ARG A 213 4.01 3.59 6.34
C ARG A 213 2.91 3.53 7.40
N ILE A 214 1.78 2.88 7.09
CA ILE A 214 0.72 2.65 8.07
C ILE A 214 1.22 1.73 9.19
N LYS A 215 1.91 0.63 8.85
CA LYS A 215 2.49 -0.29 9.84
C LYS A 215 3.52 0.41 10.73
N GLU A 216 4.44 1.19 10.15
CA GLU A 216 5.40 2.02 10.89
C GLU A 216 4.70 2.94 11.89
N ALA A 217 3.72 3.72 11.45
CA ALA A 217 2.97 4.62 12.32
C ALA A 217 2.22 3.89 13.45
N LEU A 218 1.66 2.70 13.16
CA LEU A 218 1.08 1.84 14.21
C LEU A 218 2.14 1.42 15.23
N TYR A 219 3.31 0.95 14.78
CA TYR A 219 4.38 0.57 15.68
C TYR A 219 4.88 1.75 16.51
N ILE A 220 5.05 2.94 15.93
CA ILE A 220 5.46 4.15 16.67
C ILE A 220 4.47 4.47 17.80
N ARG A 221 3.17 4.46 17.51
CA ARG A 221 2.13 4.84 18.48
C ARG A 221 1.93 3.85 19.63
N HIS A 222 2.29 2.58 19.42
CA HIS A 222 2.09 1.50 20.40
C HIS A 222 3.36 1.13 21.16
N ASN A 223 4.47 1.79 20.89
CA ASN A 223 5.74 1.56 21.59
C ASN A 223 6.25 2.87 22.16
N MET A 224 7.00 2.80 23.26
CA MET A 224 7.79 3.94 23.72
C MET A 224 8.94 4.17 22.74
N THR A 225 8.81 5.20 21.92
CA THR A 225 9.80 5.53 20.88
C THR A 225 10.44 6.89 21.11
N TYR A 226 11.69 7.03 20.63
CA TYR A 226 12.38 8.32 20.56
C TYR A 226 12.32 8.92 19.14
N ASN A 227 11.32 8.52 18.36
CA ASN A 227 11.01 9.11 17.06
C ASN A 227 10.66 10.59 17.20
N GLN A 228 11.04 11.40 16.21
CA GLN A 228 10.67 12.82 16.14
C GLN A 228 9.23 13.02 15.63
N ASP A 229 8.66 12.02 14.96
CA ASP A 229 7.33 12.05 14.36
C ASP A 229 6.47 10.84 14.81
N GLN A 230 5.18 10.88 14.46
CA GLN A 230 4.19 9.81 14.75
C GLN A 230 3.87 8.94 13.52
N GLY A 231 4.74 8.98 12.50
CA GLY A 231 4.54 8.35 11.20
C GLY A 231 3.36 8.92 10.40
N ALA A 232 2.87 8.12 9.45
CA ALA A 232 1.70 8.45 8.64
C ALA A 232 0.43 8.73 9.46
N GLU A 233 -0.43 9.60 8.94
CA GLU A 233 -1.74 9.85 9.52
C GLU A 233 -2.61 8.59 9.39
N ILE A 234 -3.06 8.08 10.54
CA ILE A 234 -3.99 6.97 10.64
C ILE A 234 -5.26 7.49 11.32
N SER A 235 -6.41 7.22 10.70
CA SER A 235 -7.73 7.51 11.27
C SER A 235 -7.84 6.95 12.70
N GLU A 236 -8.39 7.75 13.61
CA GLU A 236 -8.62 7.40 15.01
C GLU A 236 -9.39 6.09 15.20
N LEU A 237 -10.19 5.68 14.22
CA LEU A 237 -10.89 4.38 14.24
C LEU A 237 -9.93 3.21 14.43
N TRP A 238 -8.71 3.29 13.88
CA TRP A 238 -7.70 2.25 14.05
C TRP A 238 -7.08 2.23 15.44
N ALA A 239 -7.01 3.37 16.13
CA ALA A 239 -6.49 3.44 17.49
C ALA A 239 -7.35 2.62 18.47
N LYS A 240 -8.65 2.45 18.19
CA LYS A 240 -9.57 1.63 19.00
C LYS A 240 -9.49 0.12 18.71
N ILE A 241 -8.92 -0.28 17.57
CA ILE A 241 -8.86 -1.69 17.15
C ILE A 241 -7.61 -2.38 17.69
N VAL A 242 -6.52 -1.64 17.86
CA VAL A 242 -5.20 -2.21 18.21
C VAL A 242 -4.97 -2.23 19.75
N THR A 243 -5.86 -1.63 20.53
CA THR A 243 -5.78 -1.53 22.00
C THR A 243 -6.34 -2.73 22.77
N HIS A 244 -6.60 -3.87 22.13
CA HIS A 244 -7.07 -5.12 22.77
C HIS A 244 -6.19 -6.32 22.42
#